data_AF-A0A329J2C0-F1
#
_entry.id   AF-A0A329J2C0-F1
#
_cell.length_a   1.000
_cell.length_b   1.000
_cell.length_c   1.000
_cell.angle_alpha   90.00
_cell.angle_beta   90.00
_cell.angle_gamma   90.00
#
_symmetry.space_group_name_H-M   'P 1'
#
loop_
_entity.id
_entity.type
_entity.pdbx_description
1 polymer ?
#
loop_
_entity_poly.entity_id
_entity_poly.type
_entity_poly.pdbx_seq_one_letter_code
_entity_poly.pdbx_strand_id
1 'polypeptide(L)'
;MQQPGKNTTAIAAGLTPEMKAASFICGIKPYASYSEQAVIDEVTQQIAAVVAGDITRPETMMAAQAETLDALFYSLVAQAQRATEPDLCAMLLGAALRAHEGCRSAVESLATIQRAKSS
;
A
#
# COMPACT_ATOMS: atom_id res chain seq x y z
N MET A 1 25.50 36.28 23.08
CA MET A 1 24.83 34.98 23.05
C MET A 1 24.51 34.64 21.60
N GLN A 2 25.38 33.86 20.95
CA GLN A 2 25.21 33.38 19.58
C GLN A 2 24.13 32.28 19.58
N GLN A 3 23.09 32.39 18.73
CA GLN A 3 22.30 31.21 18.38
C GLN A 3 23.13 30.34 17.43
N PRO A 4 23.39 29.06 17.75
CA PRO A 4 24.14 28.19 16.86
C PRO A 4 23.30 27.85 15.63
N GLY A 5 23.98 27.75 14.49
CA GLY A 5 23.40 27.62 13.16
C GLY A 5 22.31 26.55 13.05
N LYS A 6 21.23 26.91 12.36
CA LYS A 6 20.24 25.96 11.85
C LYS A 6 20.99 24.96 10.95
N ASN A 7 21.10 23.72 11.43
CA ASN A 7 21.75 22.61 10.72
C ASN A 7 21.04 22.32 9.40
N THR A 8 21.44 22.98 8.32
CA THR A 8 20.90 22.73 6.96
C THR A 8 21.18 21.29 6.51
N THR A 9 22.25 20.66 7.01
CA THR A 9 22.60 19.25 6.76
C THR A 9 21.61 18.26 7.40
N ALA A 10 20.88 18.65 8.45
CA ALA A 10 19.86 17.82 9.08
C ALA A 10 18.53 17.79 8.31
N ILE A 11 18.29 18.75 7.41
CA ILE A 11 17.04 18.84 6.65
C ILE A 11 16.99 17.77 5.55
N ALA A 12 18.12 17.46 4.91
CA ALA A 12 18.21 16.37 3.93
C ALA A 12 18.04 15.00 4.59
N ALA A 13 18.63 14.81 5.77
CA ALA A 13 18.44 13.60 6.58
C ALA A 13 16.99 13.46 7.05
N GLY A 14 16.28 14.56 7.36
CA GLY A 14 14.88 14.54 7.78
C GLY A 14 13.84 14.29 6.66
N LEU A 15 14.26 14.16 5.40
CA LEU A 15 13.39 14.07 4.23
C LEU A 15 13.54 12.78 3.43
N THR A 16 14.24 11.78 3.98
CA THR A 16 14.40 10.50 3.28
C THR A 16 13.03 9.84 3.06
N PRO A 17 12.87 9.03 1.99
CA PRO A 17 11.61 8.33 1.71
C PRO A 17 11.09 7.53 2.92
N GLU A 18 11.99 6.92 3.68
CA GLU A 18 11.72 6.12 4.87
C GLU A 18 11.08 6.97 5.98
N MET A 19 11.66 8.14 6.28
CA MET A 19 11.13 9.04 7.30
C MET A 19 9.75 9.60 6.91
N LYS A 20 9.56 9.96 5.64
CA LYS A 20 8.25 10.42 5.14
C LYS A 20 7.19 9.32 5.23
N ALA A 21 7.55 8.09 4.85
CA ALA A 21 6.65 6.96 4.97
C ALA A 21 6.30 6.67 6.43
N ALA A 22 7.30 6.66 7.33
CA ALA A 22 7.09 6.42 8.75
C ALA A 22 6.19 7.47 9.40
N SER A 23 6.46 8.77 9.15
CA SER A 23 5.63 9.87 9.65
C SER A 23 4.17 9.73 9.21
N PHE A 24 3.93 9.36 7.95
CA PHE A 24 2.58 9.11 7.45
C PHE A 24 1.94 7.88 8.10
N ILE A 25 2.64 6.73 8.14
CA ILE A 25 2.14 5.47 8.71
C ILE A 25 1.74 5.66 10.18
N CYS A 26 2.61 6.25 11.00
CA CYS A 26 2.32 6.52 12.41
C CYS A 26 1.17 7.52 12.61
N GLY A 27 0.84 8.33 11.59
CA GLY A 27 -0.34 9.21 11.58
C GLY A 27 -1.67 8.49 11.39
N ILE A 28 -1.68 7.22 10.95
CA ILE A 28 -2.91 6.45 10.70
C ILE A 28 -3.29 5.67 11.97
N LYS A 29 -4.55 5.79 12.42
CA LYS A 29 -5.06 5.23 13.69
C LYS A 29 -4.66 3.78 14.00
N PRO A 30 -4.67 2.81 13.06
CA PRO A 30 -4.28 1.43 13.36
C PRO A 30 -2.79 1.26 13.70
N TYR A 31 -1.95 2.24 13.36
CA TYR A 31 -0.49 2.17 13.49
C TYR A 31 0.08 3.25 14.41
N ALA A 32 -0.78 4.07 15.03
CA ALA A 32 -0.37 5.16 15.91
C ALA A 32 0.35 4.70 17.19
N SER A 33 0.21 3.42 17.55
CA SER A 33 0.94 2.81 18.68
C SER A 33 2.36 2.36 18.33
N TYR A 34 2.76 2.40 17.05
CA TYR A 34 4.10 2.00 16.64
C TYR A 34 5.11 3.11 16.93
N SER A 35 6.29 2.72 17.39
CA SER A 35 7.43 3.63 17.50
C SER A 35 7.81 4.12 16.10
N GLU A 36 7.88 5.43 15.90
CA GLU A 36 8.27 6.03 14.62
C GLU A 36 9.64 5.51 14.16
N GLN A 37 10.60 5.36 15.09
CA GLN A 37 11.90 4.78 14.79
C GLN A 37 11.80 3.33 14.31
N ALA A 38 10.93 2.52 14.93
CA ALA A 38 10.74 1.14 14.50
C ALA A 38 10.13 1.06 13.09
N VAL A 39 9.24 2.00 12.74
CA VAL A 39 8.68 2.08 11.38
C VAL A 39 9.75 2.55 10.38
N ILE A 40 10.62 3.50 10.74
CA ILE A 40 11.75 3.92 9.91
C ILE A 40 12.67 2.72 9.63
N ASP A 41 13.06 1.97 10.66
CA ASP A 41 13.96 0.82 10.53
C ASP A 41 13.36 -0.25 9.61
N GLU A 42 12.07 -0.56 9.80
CA GLU A 42 11.34 -1.53 8.97
C GLU A 42 11.24 -1.07 7.51
N VAL A 43 10.86 0.19 7.24
CA VAL A 43 10.78 0.71 5.87
C VAL A 43 12.16 0.74 5.21
N THR A 44 13.21 1.11 5.96
CA THR A 44 14.59 1.08 5.48
C THR A 44 15.00 -0.33 5.05
N GLN A 45 14.71 -1.33 5.89
CA GLN A 45 15.01 -2.73 5.58
C GLN A 45 14.27 -3.23 4.35
N GLN A 46 13.00 -2.86 4.20
CA GLN A 46 12.19 -3.24 3.04
C GLN A 46 12.72 -2.63 1.74
N ILE A 47 13.12 -1.37 1.77
CA ILE A 47 13.72 -0.71 0.60
C ILE A 47 15.05 -1.38 0.25
N ALA A 48 15.90 -1.65 1.24
CA ALA A 48 17.17 -2.35 1.03
C ALA A 48 16.97 -3.74 0.42
N ALA A 49 15.97 -4.50 0.87
CA ALA A 49 15.63 -5.81 0.31
C ALA A 49 15.24 -5.71 -1.18
N VAL A 50 14.37 -4.76 -1.54
CA VAL A 50 13.97 -4.54 -2.94
C VAL A 50 15.15 -4.12 -3.80
N VAL A 51 16.02 -3.23 -3.31
CA VAL A 51 17.25 -2.81 -3.99
C VAL A 51 18.21 -4.00 -4.20
N ALA A 52 18.25 -4.94 -3.26
CA ALA A 52 19.02 -6.18 -3.37
C ALA A 52 18.36 -7.25 -4.28
N GLY A 53 17.20 -6.95 -4.88
CA GLY A 53 16.46 -7.87 -5.75
C GLY A 53 15.52 -8.83 -5.02
N ASP A 54 15.38 -8.72 -3.69
CA ASP A 54 14.37 -9.48 -2.96
C ASP A 54 12.98 -8.81 -3.11
N ILE A 55 12.19 -9.41 -4.00
CA ILE A 55 10.83 -8.98 -4.32
C ILE A 55 9.76 -9.77 -3.58
N THR A 56 10.13 -10.60 -2.60
CA THR A 56 9.19 -11.47 -1.86
C THR A 56 8.07 -10.67 -1.19
N ARG A 57 8.40 -9.51 -0.62
CA ARG A 57 7.40 -8.65 0.03
C ARG A 57 6.46 -7.95 -0.96
N PRO A 58 6.94 -7.30 -2.05
CA PRO A 58 6.07 -6.84 -3.14
C PRO A 58 5.17 -7.94 -3.72
N GLU A 59 5.71 -9.14 -3.92
CA GLU A 59 4.97 -10.32 -4.39
C GLU A 59 3.81 -10.66 -3.44
N THR A 60 4.12 -10.78 -2.15
CA THR A 60 3.14 -11.05 -1.08
C THR A 60 2.08 -9.95 -1.00
N MET A 61 2.49 -8.68 -1.12
CA MET A 61 1.59 -7.52 -1.09
C MET A 61 0.60 -7.55 -2.25
N MET A 62 1.07 -7.80 -3.48
CA MET A 62 0.19 -7.87 -4.65
C MET A 62 -0.77 -9.06 -4.58
N ALA A 63 -0.31 -10.21 -4.09
CA ALA A 63 -1.19 -11.37 -3.85
C ALA A 63 -2.29 -11.03 -2.83
N ALA A 64 -1.94 -10.43 -1.69
CA ALA A 64 -2.92 -10.01 -0.68
C ALA A 64 -3.91 -8.94 -1.21
N GLN A 65 -3.44 -8.03 -2.06
CA GLN A 65 -4.30 -7.04 -2.72
C GLN A 65 -5.29 -7.70 -3.68
N ALA A 66 -4.86 -8.68 -4.49
CA ALA A 66 -5.74 -9.42 -5.39
C ALA A 66 -6.86 -10.12 -4.61
N GLU A 67 -6.51 -10.86 -3.55
CA GLU A 67 -7.48 -11.54 -2.68
C GLU A 67 -8.46 -10.56 -2.02
N THR A 68 -7.97 -9.41 -1.54
CA THR A 68 -8.81 -8.39 -0.90
C THR A 68 -9.80 -7.77 -1.90
N LEU A 69 -9.36 -7.48 -3.12
CA LEU A 69 -10.18 -6.90 -4.18
C LEU A 69 -11.22 -7.88 -4.72
N ASP A 70 -10.87 -9.16 -4.80
CA ASP A 70 -11.81 -10.24 -5.14
C ASP A 70 -12.91 -10.40 -4.07
N ALA A 71 -12.52 -10.42 -2.79
CA ALA A 71 -13.48 -10.44 -1.69
C ALA A 71 -14.39 -9.19 -1.70
N LEU A 72 -13.84 -8.01 -2.01
CA LEU A 72 -14.61 -6.78 -2.14
C LEU A 72 -15.60 -6.85 -3.31
N PHE A 73 -15.20 -7.40 -4.46
CA PHE A 73 -16.08 -7.63 -5.59
C PHE A 73 -17.29 -8.48 -5.18
N TYR A 74 -17.06 -9.65 -4.56
CA TYR A 74 -18.15 -10.51 -4.10
C TYR A 74 -19.06 -9.83 -3.09
N SER A 75 -18.48 -9.09 -2.13
CA SER A 75 -19.24 -8.34 -1.13
C SER A 75 -20.16 -7.29 -1.78
N LEU A 76 -19.67 -6.54 -2.76
CA LEU A 76 -20.44 -5.50 -3.46
C LEU A 76 -21.53 -6.11 -4.35
N VAL A 77 -21.25 -7.20 -5.06
CA VAL A 77 -22.26 -7.94 -5.83
C VAL A 77 -23.37 -8.47 -4.93
N ALA A 78 -23.01 -9.07 -3.79
CA ALA A 78 -23.99 -9.58 -2.83
C ALA A 78 -24.86 -8.45 -2.25
N GLN A 79 -24.27 -7.26 -2.01
CA GLN A 79 -25.02 -6.08 -1.60
C GLN A 79 -25.97 -5.58 -2.71
N ALA A 80 -25.50 -5.52 -3.96
CA ALA A 80 -26.31 -5.10 -5.10
C ALA A 80 -27.53 -6.01 -5.31
N GLN A 81 -27.36 -7.33 -5.15
CA GLN A 81 -28.46 -8.31 -5.24
C GLN A 81 -29.56 -8.09 -4.20
N ARG A 82 -29.23 -7.47 -3.06
CA ARG A 82 -30.19 -7.14 -1.99
C ARG A 82 -30.74 -5.71 -2.09
N ALA A 83 -30.20 -4.88 -2.99
CA ALA A 83 -30.63 -3.51 -3.15
C ALA A 83 -32.00 -3.46 -3.83
N THR A 84 -32.95 -2.75 -3.22
CA THR A 84 -34.29 -2.53 -3.77
C THR A 84 -34.35 -1.33 -4.70
N GLU A 85 -33.50 -0.33 -4.46
CA GLU A 85 -33.41 0.87 -5.28
C GLU A 85 -32.52 0.63 -6.51
N PRO A 86 -33.03 0.84 -7.73
CA PRO A 86 -32.27 0.63 -8.97
C PRO A 86 -30.95 1.40 -9.03
N ASP A 87 -30.95 2.66 -8.57
CA ASP A 87 -29.76 3.52 -8.57
C ASP A 87 -28.67 3.01 -7.62
N LEU A 88 -29.06 2.51 -6.45
CA LEU A 88 -28.13 1.90 -5.50
C LEU A 88 -27.55 0.60 -6.06
N CYS A 89 -28.38 -0.23 -6.70
CA CYS A 89 -27.92 -1.44 -7.37
C CYS A 89 -26.88 -1.12 -8.46
N ALA A 90 -27.17 -0.15 -9.33
CA ALA A 90 -26.26 0.27 -10.39
C ALA A 90 -24.94 0.84 -9.82
N MET A 91 -25.00 1.63 -8.76
CA MET A 91 -23.82 2.18 -8.09
C MET A 91 -22.94 1.07 -7.49
N LEU A 92 -23.54 0.11 -6.78
CA LEU A 92 -22.84 -1.02 -6.17
C LEU A 92 -22.20 -1.93 -7.22
N LEU A 93 -22.91 -2.25 -8.31
CA LEU A 93 -22.35 -3.03 -9.42
C LEU A 93 -21.21 -2.28 -10.12
N GLY A 94 -21.34 -0.97 -10.32
CA GLY A 94 -20.26 -0.15 -10.85
C GLY A 94 -19.02 -0.13 -9.94
N ALA A 95 -19.21 -0.11 -8.62
CA ALA A 95 -18.11 -0.25 -7.67
C ALA A 95 -17.50 -1.66 -7.70
N ALA A 96 -18.32 -2.71 -7.81
CA ALA A 96 -17.87 -4.08 -7.91
C ALA A 96 -16.97 -4.28 -9.15
N LEU A 97 -17.39 -3.79 -10.32
CA LEU A 97 -16.61 -3.88 -11.55
C LEU A 97 -15.24 -3.20 -11.42
N ARG A 98 -15.16 -2.06 -10.72
CA ARG A 98 -13.87 -1.41 -10.42
C ARG A 98 -13.00 -2.24 -9.48
N ALA A 99 -13.57 -2.91 -8.48
CA ALA A 99 -12.83 -3.81 -7.62
C ALA A 99 -12.27 -5.01 -8.40
N HIS A 100 -13.08 -5.60 -9.28
CA HIS A 100 -12.64 -6.68 -10.17
C HIS A 100 -11.50 -6.24 -11.10
N GLU A 101 -11.61 -5.06 -11.72
CA GLU A 101 -10.54 -4.51 -12.57
C GLU A 101 -9.25 -4.29 -11.78
N GLY A 102 -9.36 -3.79 -10.54
CA GLY A 102 -8.21 -3.68 -9.65
C GLY A 102 -7.56 -5.03 -9.33
N CYS A 103 -8.37 -6.08 -9.09
CA CYS A 103 -7.87 -7.44 -8.85
C CYS A 103 -7.07 -7.95 -10.06
N ARG A 104 -7.61 -7.79 -11.27
CA ARG A 104 -6.90 -8.15 -12.52
C ARG A 104 -5.57 -7.42 -12.65
N SER A 105 -5.57 -6.11 -12.42
CA SER A 105 -4.36 -5.27 -12.45
C SER A 105 -3.30 -5.73 -11.44
N ALA A 106 -3.71 -6.13 -10.24
CA ALA A 106 -2.81 -6.70 -9.23
C ALA A 106 -2.20 -8.04 -9.68
N VAL A 107 -2.99 -8.93 -10.26
CA VAL A 107 -2.52 -10.22 -10.82
C VAL A 107 -1.55 -10.02 -11.99
N GLU A 108 -1.85 -9.07 -12.88
CA GLU A 108 -0.96 -8.73 -14.00
C GLU A 108 0.37 -8.12 -13.52
N SER A 109 0.32 -7.29 -12.48
CA SER A 109 1.50 -6.73 -11.82
C SER A 109 2.34 -7.83 -11.15
N LEU A 110 1.68 -8.78 -10.46
CA LEU A 110 2.33 -9.94 -9.87
C LEU A 110 3.04 -10.81 -10.91
N ALA A 111 2.38 -11.11 -12.03
CA ALA A 111 2.98 -11.86 -13.13
C ALA A 111 4.21 -11.13 -13.71
N THR A 112 4.19 -9.80 -13.73
CA THR A 112 5.32 -8.98 -14.18
C THR A 112 6.49 -9.05 -13.20
N ILE A 113 6.22 -8.95 -11.89
CA ILE A 113 7.22 -9.12 -10.82
C ILE A 113 7.87 -10.50 -10.90
N GLN A 114 7.08 -11.56 -11.07
CA GLN A 114 7.58 -12.93 -11.16
C GLN A 114 8.46 -13.16 -12.40
N ARG A 115 8.10 -12.56 -13.55
CA ARG A 115 8.95 -12.61 -14.74
C ARG A 115 10.30 -11.91 -14.51
N ALA A 116 10.31 -10.77 -13.83
CA ALA A 116 11.55 -10.07 -13.49
C ALA A 116 12.45 -10.89 -12.54
N LYS A 117 11.87 -11.70 -11.65
CA LYS A 117 12.61 -12.62 -10.77
C LYS A 117 13.37 -13.73 -11.52
N SER A 118 12.82 -14.16 -12.66
CA SER A 118 13.31 -15.31 -13.44
C SER A 118 14.26 -14.95 -14.59
N SER A 119 14.52 -13.65 -14.79
CA SER A 119 15.43 -13.12 -15.82
C SER A 119 16.79 -12.75 -15.23
#